data_AF-A0A7S0JIP7-F1
#
_entry.id   AF-A0A7S0JIP7-F1
#
_cell.length_a   1.000
_cell.length_b   1.000
_cell.length_c   1.000
_cell.angle_alpha   90.00
_cell.angle_beta   90.00
_cell.angle_gamma   90.00
#
_symmetry.space_group_name_H-M   'P 1'
#
loop_
_entity.id
_entity.type
_entity.pdbx_description
1 polymer ?
#
loop_
_entity_poly.entity_id
_entity_poly.type
_entity_poly.pdbx_seq_one_letter_code
_entity_poly.pdbx_strand_id
1 'polypeptide(L)'
;FGFPETVGNFRCAFQHGSVDFRSVRLYMNAMGTLLHHTSAAWNIVGNTTHLFPLSRANVQVALPLFLQHLVVLCKYHNYLVYAAALMSIEIVWEWELFA
;
A
#
# COMPACT_ATOMS: atom_id res chain seq x y z
N PHE A 1 -9.94 -1.22 -0.51
CA PHE A 1 -8.47 -1.31 -0.55
C PHE A 1 -8.06 -2.78 -0.45
N GLY A 2 -7.14 -3.24 -1.30
CA GLY A 2 -6.48 -4.55 -1.13
C GLY A 2 -7.12 -5.82 -1.67
N PHE A 3 -8.31 -5.76 -2.25
CA PHE A 3 -8.84 -6.88 -3.03
C PHE A 3 -8.51 -6.69 -4.52
N PRO A 4 -8.04 -7.73 -5.25
CA PRO A 4 -7.88 -9.12 -4.84
C PRO A 4 -6.52 -9.49 -4.21
N GLU A 5 -5.57 -8.56 -4.16
CA GLU A 5 -4.15 -8.84 -3.92
C GLU A 5 -3.82 -9.40 -2.53
N THR A 6 -4.42 -8.86 -1.47
CA THR A 6 -4.24 -9.36 -0.09
C THR A 6 -4.74 -10.80 0.04
N VAL A 7 -5.95 -11.08 -0.43
CA VAL A 7 -6.56 -12.42 -0.35
C VAL A 7 -5.82 -13.40 -1.26
N GLY A 8 -5.37 -12.93 -2.44
CA GLY A 8 -4.55 -13.72 -3.37
C GLY A 8 -3.27 -14.23 -2.73
N ASN A 9 -2.52 -13.35 -2.05
CA ASN A 9 -1.26 -13.73 -1.40
C ASN A 9 -1.48 -14.72 -0.24
N PHE A 10 -2.49 -14.52 0.61
CA PHE A 10 -2.83 -15.49 1.67
C PHE A 10 -3.26 -16.83 1.10
N ARG A 11 -4.06 -16.83 0.03
CA ARG A 11 -4.48 -18.06 -0.65
C ARG A 11 -3.29 -18.80 -1.24
N CYS A 12 -2.35 -18.11 -1.90
CA CYS A 12 -1.14 -18.73 -2.42
C CYS A 12 -0.27 -19.35 -1.31
N ALA A 13 -0.13 -18.68 -0.17
CA ALA A 13 0.58 -19.24 0.99
C ALA A 13 -0.12 -20.49 1.54
N PHE A 14 -1.45 -20.47 1.67
CA PHE A 14 -2.23 -21.62 2.14
C PHE A 14 -2.19 -22.80 1.17
N GLN A 15 -2.34 -22.54 -0.13
CA GLN A 15 -2.32 -23.58 -1.17
C GLN A 15 -0.94 -24.23 -1.34
N HIS A 16 0.14 -23.60 -0.87
CA HIS A 16 1.48 -24.20 -0.87
C HIS A 16 1.54 -25.48 -0.01
N GLY A 17 0.72 -25.59 1.03
CA GLY A 17 0.50 -26.84 1.78
C GLY A 17 1.67 -27.30 2.66
N SER A 18 2.78 -26.55 2.72
CA SER A 18 3.92 -26.82 3.60
C SER A 18 4.43 -25.53 4.26
N VAL A 19 5.10 -25.67 5.41
CA VAL A 19 5.76 -24.55 6.08
C VAL A 19 7.24 -24.58 5.69
N ASP A 20 7.59 -23.77 4.70
CA ASP A 20 8.95 -23.58 4.22
C ASP A 20 9.24 -22.09 4.02
N PHE A 21 10.47 -21.74 3.63
CA PHE A 21 10.84 -20.34 3.39
C PHE A 21 9.97 -19.67 2.33
N ARG A 22 9.44 -20.42 1.35
CA ARG A 22 8.58 -19.88 0.31
C ARG A 22 7.20 -19.53 0.84
N SER A 23 6.56 -20.39 1.64
CA SER A 23 5.26 -20.07 2.24
C SER A 23 5.37 -18.94 3.27
N VAL A 24 6.46 -18.89 4.05
CA VAL A 24 6.73 -17.75 4.94
C VAL A 24 6.84 -16.44 4.15
N ARG A 25 7.61 -16.42 3.04
CA ARG A 25 7.71 -15.23 2.17
C ARG A 25 6.35 -14.78 1.64
N LEU A 26 5.54 -15.73 1.14
CA LEU A 26 4.20 -15.43 0.61
C LEU A 26 3.27 -14.88 1.70
N TYR A 27 3.31 -15.46 2.89
CA TYR A 27 2.55 -14.98 4.04
C TYR A 27 2.98 -13.58 4.47
N MET A 28 4.29 -13.32 4.57
CA MET A 28 4.83 -12.00 4.91
C MET A 28 4.45 -10.93 3.88
N ASN A 29 4.45 -11.27 2.59
CA ASN A 29 3.95 -10.37 1.54
C ASN A 29 2.44 -10.09 1.73
N ALA A 30 1.64 -11.10 2.06
CA ALA A 30 0.22 -10.94 2.33
C ALA A 30 -0.02 -10.02 3.53
N MET A 31 0.72 -10.23 4.62
CA MET A 31 0.68 -9.41 5.84
C MET A 31 1.10 -7.96 5.57
N GLY A 32 2.19 -7.75 4.83
CA GLY A 32 2.61 -6.40 4.44
C GLY A 32 1.54 -5.68 3.63
N THR A 33 0.95 -6.37 2.66
CA THR A 33 -0.16 -5.84 1.84
C THR A 33 -1.39 -5.53 2.70
N LEU A 34 -1.73 -6.38 3.66
CA LEU A 34 -2.83 -6.15 4.60
C LEU A 34 -2.56 -4.90 5.44
N LEU A 35 -1.40 -4.81 6.08
CA LEU A 35 -1.02 -3.67 6.94
C LEU A 35 -1.00 -2.34 6.17
N HIS A 36 -0.48 -2.34 4.94
CA HIS A 36 -0.48 -1.18 4.06
C HIS A 36 -1.92 -0.71 3.75
N HIS A 37 -2.82 -1.63 3.43
CA HIS A 37 -4.20 -1.28 3.14
C HIS A 37 -5.03 -0.90 4.37
N THR A 38 -4.78 -1.54 5.52
CA THR A 38 -5.48 -1.19 6.78
C THR A 38 -5.01 0.15 7.32
N SER A 39 -3.72 0.49 7.19
CA SER A 39 -3.23 1.82 7.56
C SER A 39 -3.81 2.91 6.65
N ALA A 40 -3.90 2.67 5.35
CA ALA A 40 -4.59 3.56 4.41
C ALA A 40 -6.06 3.78 4.81
N ALA A 41 -6.80 2.69 5.04
CA ALA A 41 -8.21 2.74 5.40
C ALA A 41 -8.42 3.44 6.75
N TRP A 42 -7.58 3.14 7.74
CA TRP A 42 -7.60 3.78 9.05
C TRP A 42 -7.39 5.29 8.94
N ASN A 43 -6.40 5.73 8.16
CA ASN A 43 -6.13 7.14 7.95
C ASN A 43 -7.30 7.86 7.27
N ILE A 44 -7.86 7.30 6.19
CA ILE A 44 -9.00 7.88 5.47
C ILE A 44 -10.22 7.96 6.39
N VAL A 45 -10.58 6.86 7.05
CA VAL A 45 -11.75 6.82 7.93
C VAL A 45 -11.56 7.80 9.07
N GLY A 46 -10.43 7.77 9.77
CA GLY A 46 -10.21 8.65 10.92
C GLY A 46 -10.17 10.14 10.56
N ASN A 47 -9.68 10.52 9.39
CA ASN A 47 -9.77 11.91 8.92
C ASN A 47 -11.20 12.30 8.51
N THR A 48 -11.92 11.44 7.80
CA THR A 48 -13.29 11.72 7.32
C THR A 48 -14.34 11.72 8.44
N THR A 49 -14.13 10.93 9.50
CA THR A 49 -14.99 10.93 10.69
C THR A 49 -14.57 11.94 11.75
N HIS A 50 -13.55 12.76 11.46
CA HIS A 50 -12.96 13.71 12.41
C HIS A 50 -12.44 13.07 13.72
N LEU A 51 -12.13 11.77 13.69
CA LEU A 51 -11.46 11.08 14.79
C LEU A 51 -10.02 11.55 14.96
N PHE A 52 -9.35 11.90 13.85
CA PHE A 52 -8.01 12.49 13.87
C PHE A 52 -8.06 13.99 13.59
N PRO A 53 -7.18 14.78 14.23
CA PRO A 53 -7.00 16.16 13.84
C PRO A 53 -6.49 16.20 12.39
N LEU A 54 -7.12 17.04 11.56
CA LEU A 54 -6.65 17.38 10.22
C LEU A 54 -5.40 18.26 10.31
N SER A 55 -4.30 17.66 10.77
CA SER A 55 -2.99 18.30 10.84
C SER A 55 -2.23 18.10 9.54
N ARG A 56 -1.34 19.05 9.22
CA ARG A 56 -0.42 18.93 8.07
C ARG A 56 0.37 17.63 8.11
N ALA A 57 0.84 17.22 9.29
CA ALA A 57 1.58 15.97 9.47
C ALA A 57 0.73 14.73 9.09
N ASN A 58 -0.55 14.70 9.46
CA ASN A 58 -1.42 13.58 9.12
C ASN A 58 -1.67 13.49 7.61
N VAL A 59 -1.86 14.64 6.95
CA VAL A 59 -2.01 14.72 5.49
C VAL A 59 -0.71 14.31 4.77
N GLN A 60 0.45 14.77 5.25
CA GLN A 60 1.76 14.43 4.66
C GLN A 60 2.03 12.92 4.66
N VAL A 61 1.64 12.20 5.71
CA VAL A 61 1.81 10.73 5.78
C VAL A 61 0.77 10.00 4.92
N ALA A 62 -0.43 10.55 4.77
CA ALA A 62 -1.52 9.94 4.00
C ALA A 62 -1.40 10.15 2.48
N LEU A 63 -0.85 11.29 2.07
CA LEU A 63 -0.77 11.72 0.68
C LEU A 63 -0.05 10.72 -0.25
N PRO A 64 1.13 10.17 0.08
CA PRO A 64 1.80 9.21 -0.80
C PRO A 64 0.94 7.96 -1.00
N LEU A 65 0.34 7.43 0.06
CA LEU A 65 -0.57 6.28 0.00
C LEU A 65 -1.75 6.53 -0.95
N PHE A 66 -2.35 7.73 -0.91
CA PHE A 66 -3.43 8.10 -1.82
C PHE A 66 -2.96 8.17 -3.28
N LEU A 67 -1.85 8.87 -3.54
CA LEU A 67 -1.31 9.04 -4.89
C LEU A 67 -0.89 7.70 -5.52
N GLN A 68 -0.30 6.79 -4.73
CA GLN A 68 0.04 5.43 -5.15
C GLN A 68 -1.18 4.66 -5.66
N HIS A 69 -2.35 4.85 -5.05
CA HIS A 69 -3.59 4.20 -5.46
C HIS A 69 -4.23 4.79 -6.72
N LEU A 70 -3.89 6.03 -7.10
CA LEU A 70 -4.32 6.60 -8.39
C LEU A 70 -3.60 5.94 -9.56
N VAL A 71 -2.33 5.57 -9.37
CA VAL A 71 -1.48 5.01 -10.43
C VAL A 71 -1.40 3.48 -10.41
N VAL A 72 -1.88 2.81 -9.35
CA VAL A 72 -1.79 1.35 -9.22
C VAL A 72 -2.47 0.59 -10.37
N LEU A 73 -3.53 1.15 -10.97
CA LEU A 73 -4.21 0.53 -12.10
C LEU A 73 -3.32 0.46 -13.35
N CYS A 74 -2.36 1.38 -13.50
CA CYS A 74 -1.39 1.35 -14.59
C CYS A 74 -0.56 0.07 -14.60
N LYS A 75 -0.39 -0.60 -13.45
CA LYS A 75 0.38 -1.85 -13.38
C LYS A 75 -0.19 -2.96 -14.27
N TYR A 76 -1.50 -2.95 -14.48
CA TYR A 76 -2.19 -3.95 -15.31
C TYR A 76 -2.08 -3.65 -16.80
N HIS A 77 -1.65 -2.43 -17.17
CA HIS A 77 -1.48 -2.02 -18.56
C HIS A 77 0.00 -2.00 -18.96
N ASN A 78 0.86 -1.36 -18.16
CA ASN A 78 2.29 -1.30 -18.39
C ASN A 78 3.03 -1.16 -17.04
N TYR A 79 3.76 -2.22 -16.67
CA TYR A 79 4.49 -2.28 -15.40
C TYR A 79 5.60 -1.22 -15.30
N LEU A 80 6.30 -0.91 -16.39
CA LEU A 80 7.38 0.09 -16.38
C LEU A 80 6.83 1.50 -16.15
N VAL A 81 5.70 1.83 -16.77
CA VAL A 81 5.02 3.11 -16.54
C VAL A 81 4.54 3.22 -15.09
N TYR A 82 3.96 2.15 -14.55
CA TYR A 82 3.57 2.08 -13.15
C TYR A 82 4.78 2.29 -12.22
N ALA A 83 5.89 1.59 -12.46
CA ALA A 83 7.10 1.72 -11.65
C ALA A 83 7.68 3.14 -11.72
N ALA A 84 7.75 3.75 -12.90
CA ALA A 84 8.21 5.12 -13.07
C ALA A 84 7.32 6.13 -12.32
N ALA A 85 6.01 5.99 -12.42
CA ALA A 85 5.05 6.84 -11.72
C ALA A 85 5.15 6.67 -10.19
N LEU A 86 5.27 5.43 -9.72
CA LEU A 86 5.43 5.10 -8.31
C LEU A 86 6.70 5.73 -7.72
N MET A 87 7.84 5.54 -8.39
CA MET A 87 9.13 6.12 -7.97
C MET A 87 9.09 7.65 -7.96
N SER A 88 8.41 8.27 -8.94
CA SER A 88 8.29 9.73 -9.00
C SER A 88 7.50 10.28 -7.82
N ILE A 89 6.40 9.62 -7.44
CA ILE A 89 5.60 9.99 -6.25
C ILE A 89 6.44 9.86 -4.98
N GLU A 90 7.20 8.78 -4.85
CA GLU A 90 8.05 8.51 -3.69
C GLU A 90 9.15 9.56 -3.54
N ILE A 91 9.86 9.89 -4.62
CA ILE A 91 10.90 10.94 -4.62
C ILE A 91 10.33 12.30 -4.20
N VAL A 92 9.18 12.69 -4.77
CA VAL A 92 8.54 13.97 -4.43
C VAL A 92 8.11 13.98 -2.96
N TRP A 93 7.55 12.88 -2.46
CA TRP A 93 7.15 12.78 -1.07
C TRP A 93 8.33 12.83 -0.10
N GLU A 94 9.41 12.10 -0.39
CA GLU A 94 10.63 12.12 0.43
C GLU A 94 11.26 13.51 0.44
N TRP A 95 11.31 14.18 -0.72
CA TRP A 95 11.79 15.56 -0.80
C TRP A 95 10.99 16.50 0.11
N GLU A 96 9.65 16.43 0.08
CA GLU A 96 8.77 17.23 0.93
C GLU A 96 8.86 16.87 2.42
N LEU A 97 9.30 15.65 2.77
CA LEU A 97 9.54 15.24 4.14
C LEU A 97 10.83 15.86 4.71
N PHE A 98 11.85 16.03 3.86
CA PHE A 98 13.17 16.52 4.26
C PHE A 98 13.40 18.02 4.04
N ALA A 99 12.52 18.71 3.31
CA ALA A 99 12.54 20.16 3.10
C ALA A 99 11.97 20.96 4.28
#